data_AF-A0A538G2H6-F1
#
_entry.id   AF-A0A538G2H6-F1
#
_cell.length_a   1.000
_cell.length_b   1.000
_cell.length_c   1.000
_cell.angle_alpha   90.00
_cell.angle_beta   90.00
_cell.angle_gamma   90.00
#
_symmetry.space_group_name_H-M   'P 1'
#
loop_
_entity.id
_entity.type
_entity.pdbx_description
1 polymer ?
#
loop_
_entity_poly.entity_id
_entity_poly.type
_entity_poly.pdbx_seq_one_letter_code
_entity_poly.pdbx_strand_id
1 'polypeptide(L)'
;MARRPVVDGGLIALGGIVLVSTVVRFALSRGVDAPWIAPDEQLYGLLGRSLVTGHGLKVLGQSVPYYSLLYPLLVGLPSLWSDTAAAVTWAQALQALLMSATAVPAYL
;
A
#
# COMPACT_ATOMS: atom_id res chain seq x y z
N MET A 1 -12.91 -38.91 18.84
CA MET A 1 -12.86 -37.59 19.52
C MET A 1 -12.30 -36.58 18.53
N ALA A 2 -13.12 -35.67 17.98
CA ALA A 2 -12.66 -34.64 17.05
C ALA A 2 -12.05 -33.47 17.84
N ARG A 3 -10.79 -33.13 17.56
CA ARG A 3 -10.08 -32.01 18.19
C ARG A 3 -10.73 -30.72 17.67
N ARG A 4 -11.43 -29.96 18.52
CA ARG A 4 -11.90 -28.62 18.14
C ARG A 4 -10.67 -27.76 17.83
N PRO A 5 -10.66 -26.98 16.73
CA PRO A 5 -9.58 -26.04 16.50
C PRO A 5 -9.54 -25.09 17.69
N VAL A 6 -8.41 -25.07 18.40
CA VAL A 6 -8.14 -24.04 19.40
C VAL A 6 -7.92 -22.77 18.61
N VAL A 7 -8.85 -21.83 18.70
CA VAL A 7 -8.68 -20.52 18.08
C VAL A 7 -7.79 -19.72 19.03
N ASP A 8 -6.59 -19.38 18.61
CA ASP A 8 -5.67 -18.61 19.42
C ASP A 8 -6.21 -17.19 19.58
N GLY A 9 -6.71 -16.87 20.79
CA GLY A 9 -7.30 -15.55 21.07
C GLY A 9 -6.36 -14.38 20.76
N GLY A 10 -5.05 -14.60 20.88
CA GLY A 10 -4.04 -13.62 20.47
C GLY A 10 -4.03 -13.35 18.96
N LEU A 11 -4.18 -14.37 18.12
CA LEU A 11 -4.28 -14.20 16.66
C LEU A 11 -5.59 -13.51 16.26
N ILE A 12 -6.70 -13.80 16.96
CA ILE A 12 -7.96 -13.08 16.76
C ILE A 12 -7.78 -11.59 17.09
N ALA A 13 -7.17 -11.30 18.25
CA ALA A 13 -6.93 -9.92 18.69
C ALA A 13 -6.01 -9.18 17.72
N LEU A 14 -4.94 -9.81 17.26
CA LEU A 14 -4.04 -9.26 16.25
C LEU A 14 -4.79 -8.93 14.95
N GLY A 15 -5.58 -9.87 14.43
CA GLY A 15 -6.39 -9.64 13.24
C GLY A 15 -7.38 -8.48 13.40
N GLY A 16 -8.02 -8.39 14.57
CA GLY A 16 -8.89 -7.27 14.92
C GLY A 16 -8.16 -5.93 14.94
N ILE A 17 -6.98 -5.86 15.56
CA ILE A 17 -6.14 -4.65 15.61
C ILE A 17 -5.73 -4.21 14.20
N VAL A 18 -5.24 -5.13 13.37
CA VAL A 18 -4.83 -4.82 12.00
C VAL A 18 -6.01 -4.29 11.19
N LEU A 19 -7.18 -4.95 11.28
CA LEU A 19 -8.38 -4.53 10.55
C LEU A 19 -8.86 -3.15 10.99
N VAL A 20 -9.04 -2.93 12.29
CA VAL A 20 -9.51 -1.65 12.83
C VAL A 20 -8.53 -0.53 12.50
N SER A 21 -7.22 -0.74 12.70
CA SER A 21 -6.18 0.24 12.34
C SER A 21 -6.21 0.56 10.85
N THR A 22 -6.39 -0.43 9.98
CA THR A 22 -6.45 -0.22 8.52
C THR A 22 -7.65 0.64 8.15
N VAL A 23 -8.84 0.32 8.66
CA VAL A 23 -10.07 1.07 8.36
C VAL A 23 -9.96 2.50 8.87
N VAL A 24 -9.49 2.72 10.10
CA VAL A 24 -9.33 4.06 10.68
C VAL A 24 -8.33 4.89 9.88
N ARG A 25 -7.15 4.35 9.57
CA ARG A 25 -6.12 5.06 8.79
C ARG A 25 -6.61 5.40 7.39
N PHE A 26 -7.32 4.48 6.73
CA PHE A 26 -7.89 4.73 5.41
C PHE A 26 -9.00 5.79 5.47
N ALA A 27 -9.90 5.74 6.45
CA ALA A 27 -10.95 6.74 6.60
C ALA A 27 -10.37 8.14 6.81
N LEU A 28 -9.31 8.27 7.62
CA LEU A 28 -8.62 9.54 7.85
C LEU A 28 -7.90 10.04 6.60
N SER A 29 -7.29 9.16 5.79
CA SER A 29 -6.60 9.58 4.57
C SER A 29 -7.54 10.07 3.47
N ARG A 30 -8.85 9.78 3.55
CA ARG A 30 -9.84 10.32 2.60
C ARG A 30 -9.99 11.83 2.64
N GLY A 31 -9.49 12.51 3.67
CA GLY A 31 -9.39 13.98 3.69
C GLY A 31 -8.24 14.56 2.85
N VAL A 32 -7.47 13.69 2.18
CA VAL A 32 -6.29 14.04 1.39
C VAL A 32 -6.55 13.66 -0.07
N ASP A 33 -6.98 14.63 -0.89
CA ASP A 33 -7.46 14.35 -2.26
C ASP A 33 -6.33 14.18 -3.29
N ALA A 34 -5.13 14.64 -2.97
CA ALA A 34 -3.98 14.63 -3.85
C ALA A 34 -2.72 14.26 -3.06
N PRO A 35 -1.64 13.85 -3.75
CA PRO A 35 -0.38 13.55 -3.08
C PRO A 35 0.05 14.66 -2.13
N TRP A 36 0.19 14.34 -0.84
CA TRP A 36 0.52 15.35 0.19
C TRP A 36 2.01 15.64 0.16
N ILE A 37 2.83 14.59 0.15
CA ILE A 37 4.28 14.69 0.14
C ILE A 37 4.77 14.73 -1.32
N ALA A 38 4.51 15.84 -2.00
CA ALA A 38 5.17 16.18 -3.25
C ALA A 38 6.57 16.71 -2.91
N PRO A 39 7.68 16.07 -3.35
CA PRO A 39 7.84 15.36 -4.63
C PRO A 39 7.79 13.82 -4.59
N ASP A 40 7.85 13.20 -3.41
CA ASP A 40 8.11 11.76 -3.26
C ASP A 40 6.97 10.89 -3.79
N GLU A 41 5.73 11.23 -3.44
CA GLU A 41 4.55 10.46 -3.86
C GLU A 41 4.35 10.51 -5.38
N GLN A 42 4.66 11.65 -6.00
CA GLN A 42 4.64 11.81 -7.45
C GLN A 42 5.75 10.99 -8.12
N LEU A 43 6.97 11.06 -7.58
CA LEU A 43 8.12 10.31 -8.08
C LEU A 43 7.82 8.80 -8.08
N TYR A 44 7.36 8.27 -6.94
CA TYR A 44 7.07 6.85 -6.80
C TYR A 44 5.84 6.41 -7.57
N GLY A 45 4.82 7.26 -7.72
CA GLY A 45 3.66 6.99 -8.57
C GLY A 45 4.04 6.88 -10.05
N LEU A 46 4.84 7.82 -10.56
CA LEU A 46 5.33 7.80 -11.95
C LEU A 46 6.27 6.63 -12.22
N LEU A 47 7.22 6.39 -11.31
CA LEU A 47 8.14 5.26 -11.40
C LEU A 47 7.39 3.93 -11.34
N GLY A 48 6.39 3.83 -10.47
CA GLY A 48 5.51 2.68 -10.34
C GLY A 48 4.74 2.39 -11.62
N ARG A 49 4.13 3.41 -12.23
CA ARG A 49 3.44 3.29 -13.52
C ARG A 49 4.39 2.81 -14.63
N SER A 50 5.60 3.35 -14.69
CA SER A 50 6.63 2.90 -15.66
C SER A 50 7.00 1.42 -15.45
N LEU A 51 7.18 0.99 -14.20
CA LEU A 51 7.51 -0.39 -13.87
C LEU A 51 6.41 -1.37 -14.26
N VAL A 52 5.16 -1.12 -13.86
CA VAL A 52 4.04 -2.04 -14.13
C VAL A 52 3.67 -2.10 -15.61
N THR A 53 3.99 -1.06 -16.38
CA THR A 53 3.81 -1.04 -17.85
C THR A 53 4.99 -1.62 -18.63
N GLY A 54 6.04 -2.10 -17.94
CA GLY A 54 7.20 -2.73 -18.57
C GLY A 54 8.25 -1.78 -19.13
N HIS A 55 8.14 -0.48 -18.86
CA HIS A 55 9.12 0.53 -19.30
C HIS A 55 10.37 0.62 -18.42
N GLY A 56 10.41 -0.15 -17.32
CA GLY A 56 11.52 -0.20 -16.38
C GLY A 56 11.55 1.00 -15.43
N LEU A 57 12.72 1.31 -14.88
CA LEU A 57 12.93 2.41 -13.95
C LEU A 57 13.04 3.75 -14.69
N LYS A 58 11.89 4.27 -15.11
CA LYS A 58 11.79 5.57 -15.80
C LYS A 58 10.78 6.49 -15.16
N VAL A 59 11.03 7.78 -15.27
CA VAL A 59 10.12 8.85 -14.88
C VAL A 59 10.00 9.80 -16.07
N LEU A 60 8.78 10.04 -16.55
CA LEU A 60 8.52 10.88 -17.72
C LEU A 60 9.37 10.46 -18.96
N GLY A 61 9.57 9.15 -19.13
CA GLY A 61 10.34 8.59 -20.25
C GLY A 61 11.86 8.59 -20.07
N GLN A 62 12.39 9.25 -19.04
CA GLN A 62 13.82 9.31 -18.74
C GLN A 62 14.23 8.24 -17.74
N SER A 63 15.37 7.59 -17.97
CA SER A 63 15.96 6.67 -16.99
C SER A 63 16.39 7.42 -15.75
N VAL A 64 16.14 6.84 -14.57
CA VAL A 64 16.50 7.43 -13.28
C VAL A 64 17.41 6.48 -12.49
N PRO A 65 18.18 6.99 -11.50
CA PRO A 65 18.89 6.14 -10.55
C PRO A 65 17.93 5.19 -9.82
N TYR A 66 18.49 4.12 -9.26
CA TYR A 66 17.72 3.22 -8.43
C TYR A 66 17.31 3.90 -7.11
N TYR A 67 16.01 4.11 -6.91
CA TYR A 67 15.44 4.60 -5.64
C TYR A 67 14.87 3.46 -4.80
N SER A 68 14.00 2.65 -5.41
CA SER A 68 13.32 1.51 -4.79
C SER A 68 12.62 0.69 -5.89
N LEU A 69 12.37 -0.59 -5.63
CA LEU A 69 11.57 -1.44 -6.51
C LEU A 69 10.20 -1.77 -5.90
N LEU A 70 10.20 -2.19 -4.64
CA LEU A 70 9.00 -2.75 -3.99
C LEU A 70 7.88 -1.72 -3.85
N TYR A 71 8.18 -0.55 -3.27
CA TYR A 71 7.15 0.46 -3.02
C TYR A 71 6.54 1.00 -4.33
N PRO A 72 7.34 1.43 -5.33
CA PRO A 72 6.80 1.86 -6.63
C PRO A 72 5.96 0.80 -7.32
N LEU A 73 6.38 -0.47 -7.27
CA LEU A 73 5.61 -1.57 -7.85
C LEU A 73 4.23 -1.66 -7.19
N LEU A 74 4.18 -1.67 -5.86
CA LEU A 74 2.95 -1.76 -5.09
C LEU A 74 1.97 -0.62 -5.36
N VAL A 75 2.44 0.64 -5.33
CA VAL A 75 1.57 1.82 -5.58
C VAL A 75 1.29 2.03 -7.06
N GLY A 76 2.09 1.46 -7.96
CA GLY A 76 1.90 1.50 -9.40
C GLY A 76 0.83 0.53 -9.91
N LEU A 77 0.65 -0.63 -9.25
CA LEU A 77 -0.31 -1.67 -9.67
C LEU A 77 -1.72 -1.13 -9.97
N PRO A 78 -2.35 -0.30 -9.12
CA PRO A 78 -3.68 0.25 -9.40
C PRO A 78 -3.81 1.00 -10.72
N SER A 79 -2.72 1.58 -11.23
CA SER A 79 -2.74 2.28 -12.52
C SER A 79 -2.99 1.37 -13.73
N LEU A 80 -2.91 0.05 -13.56
CA LEU A 80 -3.23 -0.93 -14.61
C LEU A 80 -4.74 -1.07 -14.85
N TRP A 81 -5.58 -0.76 -13.87
CA TRP A 81 -7.03 -0.98 -13.93
C TRP A 81 -7.88 0.21 -13.48
N SER A 82 -7.27 1.32 -13.06
CA SER A 82 -7.98 2.48 -12.55
C SER A 82 -7.42 3.79 -13.08
N ASP A 83 -8.24 4.85 -13.04
CA ASP A 83 -7.79 6.20 -13.34
C ASP A 83 -6.86 6.73 -12.23
N THR A 84 -6.26 7.91 -12.46
CA THR A 84 -5.29 8.50 -11.54
C THR A 84 -5.88 8.79 -10.14
N ALA A 85 -7.12 9.26 -10.06
CA ALA A 85 -7.74 9.60 -8.77
C ALA A 85 -8.09 8.34 -7.97
N ALA A 86 -8.60 7.32 -8.65
CA ALA A 86 -8.82 6.00 -8.08
C ALA A 86 -7.49 5.34 -7.67
N ALA A 87 -6.41 5.50 -8.45
CA ALA A 87 -5.10 4.97 -8.11
C ALA A 87 -4.53 5.61 -6.82
N VAL A 88 -4.73 6.92 -6.61
CA VAL A 88 -4.38 7.58 -5.33
C VAL A 88 -5.16 6.98 -4.16
N THR A 89 -6.46 6.74 -4.37
CA THR A 89 -7.32 6.10 -3.35
C THR A 89 -6.85 4.68 -3.03
N TRP A 90 -6.46 3.91 -4.03
CA TRP A 90 -5.87 2.58 -3.83
C TRP A 90 -4.53 2.64 -3.10
N ALA A 91 -3.67 3.61 -3.42
CA ALA A 91 -2.42 3.80 -2.71
C ALA A 91 -2.65 4.13 -1.23
N GLN A 92 -3.65 4.95 -0.91
CA GLN A 92 -4.06 5.22 0.48
C GLN A 92 -4.51 3.96 1.21
N ALA A 93 -5.33 3.13 0.57
CA ALA A 93 -5.79 1.86 1.15
C ALA A 93 -4.63 0.89 1.40
N LEU A 94 -3.73 0.76 0.42
CA LEU A 94 -2.58 -0.11 0.50
C LEU A 94 -1.61 0.34 1.60
N GLN A 95 -1.33 1.64 1.70
CA GLN A 95 -0.49 2.20 2.76
C GLN A 95 -1.13 2.00 4.15
N ALA A 96 -2.44 2.23 4.28
CA ALA A 96 -3.15 1.99 5.55
C ALA A 96 -3.05 0.52 5.99
N LEU A 97 -3.18 -0.42 5.04
CA LEU A 97 -3.03 -1.85 5.29
C LEU A 97 -1.60 -2.21 5.68
N LEU A 98 -0.61 -1.82 4.87
CA LEU A 98 0.80 -2.16 5.10
C LEU A 98 1.30 -1.61 6.44
N MET A 99 0.95 -0.37 6.77
CA MET A 99 1.31 0.23 8.05
C MET A 99 0.66 -0.51 9.22
N SER A 100 -0.59 -0.96 9.08
CA SER A 100 -1.28 -1.72 10.12
C SER A 100 -0.76 -3.15 10.25
N ALA A 101 -0.38 -3.78 9.12
CA ALA A 101 0.16 -5.13 9.07
C ALA A 101 1.52 -5.26 9.78
N THR A 102 2.22 -4.16 10.07
CA THR A 102 3.43 -4.16 10.90
C THR A 102 3.21 -4.75 12.30
N ALA A 103 1.96 -4.76 12.80
CA ALA A 103 1.61 -5.43 14.04
C ALA A 103 1.88 -6.95 14.01
N VAL A 104 1.87 -7.57 12.83
CA VAL A 104 2.10 -9.03 12.66
C VAL A 104 3.52 -9.42 13.04
N PRO A 105 4.59 -8.90 12.39
CA PRO A 105 5.96 -9.21 12.78
C PRO A 105 6.37 -8.60 14.13
N ALA A 106 5.59 -7.66 14.68
CA ALA A 106 5.82 -7.15 16.04
C ALA A 106 5.24 -8.09 17.13
N TYR A 107 4.22 -8.87 16.80
CA TYR A 107 3.55 -9.80 17.72
C TYR A 107 4.14 -11.22 17.65
N LEU A 108 4.48 -11.69 16.44
CA LEU A 108 5.10 -13.00 16.19
C LEU A 108 6.59 -12.98 16.53
#